data_AF-A0A084A3Z4-F1
#
_entry.id   AF-A0A084A3Z4-F1
#
_cell.length_a   1.000
_cell.length_b   1.000
_cell.length_c   1.000
_cell.angle_alpha   90.00
_cell.angle_beta   90.00
_cell.angle_gamma   90.00
#
_symmetry.space_group_name_H-M   'P 1'
#
loop_
_entity.id
_entity.type
_entity.pdbx_description
1 polymer ?
#
loop_
_entity_poly.entity_id
_entity_poly.type
_entity_poly.pdbx_seq_one_letter_code
_entity_poly.pdbx_strand_id
1 'polypeptide(L)'
;MKALTTRQQEVYDLIRDHISQTGMPPTRAEIAMRLGFRSPNAAEEHLKALARKGVIEVVSGASRGIRLLMEEEEGLPLVGRVAAGEPLLAQQHIEGHYKVDPGLFHPSADFLLRVSGMSMRDIGILDGDLLAVHKTQDVRNGQVVVARIEDEVTVKRLKKQGNIVELLPENSEFQPIVVDLKHQNFTIEGLAVGVIRNGDWL
;
A
#
# COMPACT_ATOMS: atom_id res chain seq x y z
N MET A 1 -13.87 -17.46 8.44
CA MET A 1 -14.94 -16.66 7.79
C MET A 1 -15.49 -17.40 6.58
N LYS A 2 -16.73 -17.12 6.14
CA LYS A 2 -17.33 -17.79 4.97
C LYS A 2 -16.87 -17.06 3.70
N ALA A 3 -16.12 -17.74 2.83
CA ALA A 3 -15.63 -17.20 1.56
C ALA A 3 -16.72 -16.48 0.76
N LEU A 4 -16.40 -15.32 0.17
CA LEU A 4 -17.27 -14.60 -0.76
C LEU A 4 -17.46 -15.43 -2.03
N THR A 5 -18.67 -15.42 -2.61
CA THR A 5 -18.84 -15.96 -3.96
C THR A 5 -18.25 -14.98 -4.97
N THR A 6 -17.90 -15.43 -6.18
CA THR A 6 -17.39 -14.55 -7.26
C THR A 6 -18.23 -13.28 -7.42
N ARG A 7 -19.56 -13.44 -7.43
CA ARG A 7 -20.47 -12.30 -7.59
C ARG A 7 -20.53 -11.37 -6.38
N GLN A 8 -20.32 -11.90 -5.17
CA GLN A 8 -20.23 -11.08 -3.96
C GLN A 8 -18.90 -10.33 -3.90
N GLN A 9 -17.81 -10.96 -4.36
CA GLN A 9 -16.49 -10.35 -4.47
C GLN A 9 -16.54 -9.16 -5.43
N GLU A 10 -17.13 -9.31 -6.62
CA GLU A 10 -17.31 -8.21 -7.58
C GLU A 10 -18.09 -7.01 -6.99
N VAL A 11 -19.11 -7.28 -6.16
CA VAL A 11 -19.85 -6.23 -5.44
C VAL A 11 -18.99 -5.56 -4.38
N TYR A 12 -18.22 -6.33 -3.62
CA TYR A 12 -17.32 -5.83 -2.58
C TYR A 12 -16.19 -4.96 -3.16
N ASP A 13 -15.51 -5.44 -4.20
CA ASP A 13 -14.44 -4.70 -4.88
C ASP A 13 -14.95 -3.38 -5.46
N LEU A 14 -16.13 -3.40 -6.08
CA LEU A 14 -16.75 -2.18 -6.59
C LEU A 14 -17.03 -1.14 -5.49
N ILE A 15 -17.46 -1.59 -4.30
CA ILE A 15 -17.68 -0.69 -3.16
C ILE A 15 -16.35 -0.10 -2.69
N ARG A 16 -15.32 -0.94 -2.55
CA ARG A 16 -13.96 -0.52 -2.16
C ARG A 16 -13.38 0.50 -3.13
N ASP A 17 -13.41 0.20 -4.42
CA ASP A 17 -12.83 1.05 -5.45
C ASP A 17 -13.56 2.39 -5.55
N HIS A 18 -14.89 2.38 -5.41
CA HIS A 18 -15.69 3.61 -5.44
C HIS A 18 -15.42 4.52 -4.24
N ILE A 19 -15.26 3.95 -3.03
CA ILE A 19 -14.87 4.71 -1.83
C ILE A 19 -13.47 5.30 -2.01
N SER A 20 -12.52 4.51 -2.51
CA SER A 20 -11.14 4.96 -2.75
C SER A 20 -11.08 6.14 -3.75
N GLN A 21 -11.91 6.10 -4.80
CA GLN A 21 -11.92 7.13 -5.84
C GLN A 21 -12.73 8.39 -5.48
N THR A 22 -13.82 8.26 -4.73
CA THR A 22 -14.80 9.35 -4.52
C THR A 22 -14.94 9.82 -3.08
N GLY A 23 -14.38 9.08 -2.13
CA GLY A 23 -14.54 9.34 -0.69
C GLY A 23 -15.91 8.95 -0.12
N MET A 24 -16.82 8.39 -0.93
CA MET A 24 -18.15 7.96 -0.50
C MET A 24 -18.52 6.59 -1.08
N PRO A 25 -19.37 5.80 -0.39
CA PRO A 25 -19.83 4.53 -0.90
C PRO A 25 -20.86 4.68 -2.02
N PRO A 26 -20.96 3.71 -2.94
CA PRO A 26 -21.93 3.74 -4.02
C PRO A 26 -23.36 3.49 -3.51
N THR A 27 -24.35 3.89 -4.30
CA THR A 27 -25.77 3.56 -4.06
C THR A 27 -26.13 2.19 -4.63
N ARG A 28 -27.25 1.62 -4.17
CA ARG A 28 -27.77 0.35 -4.72
C ARG A 28 -28.02 0.42 -6.23
N ALA A 29 -28.46 1.58 -6.72
CA ALA A 29 -28.69 1.82 -8.14
C ALA A 29 -27.38 1.86 -8.94
N GLU A 30 -26.34 2.52 -8.41
CA GLU A 30 -25.01 2.56 -9.03
C GLU A 30 -24.37 1.17 -9.11
N ILE A 31 -24.49 0.37 -8.05
CA ILE A 31 -24.02 -1.03 -8.01
C ILE A 31 -24.77 -1.85 -9.09
N ALA A 32 -26.10 -1.71 -9.15
CA ALA A 32 -26.91 -2.42 -10.12
C ALA A 32 -26.56 -2.06 -11.57
N MET A 33 -26.36 -0.78 -11.85
CA MET A 33 -26.00 -0.30 -13.19
C MET A 33 -24.61 -0.80 -13.60
N ARG A 34 -23.60 -0.67 -12.74
CA ARG A 34 -22.21 -1.04 -13.06
C ARG A 34 -22.02 -2.55 -13.23
N LEU A 35 -22.69 -3.36 -12.42
CA LEU A 35 -22.59 -4.82 -12.50
C LEU A 35 -23.63 -5.46 -13.42
N GLY A 36 -24.55 -4.68 -14.00
CA GLY A 36 -25.59 -5.21 -14.89
C GLY A 36 -26.66 -6.04 -14.17
N PHE A 37 -27.01 -5.69 -12.94
CA PHE A 37 -28.13 -6.32 -12.23
C PHE A 37 -29.47 -5.85 -12.80
N ARG A 38 -30.46 -6.77 -12.81
CA ARG A 38 -31.82 -6.50 -13.32
C ARG A 38 -32.58 -5.45 -12.51
N SER A 39 -32.18 -5.19 -11.26
CA SER A 39 -32.80 -4.19 -10.39
C SER A 39 -31.89 -3.82 -9.21
N PRO A 40 -32.15 -2.67 -8.54
CA PRO A 40 -31.49 -2.32 -7.27
C PRO A 40 -31.72 -3.35 -6.15
N ASN A 41 -32.83 -4.10 -6.18
CA ASN A 41 -33.12 -5.15 -5.20
C ASN A 41 -32.14 -6.34 -5.32
N ALA A 42 -31.69 -6.67 -6.52
CA ALA A 42 -30.67 -7.71 -6.70
C ALA A 42 -29.33 -7.29 -6.06
N ALA A 43 -28.95 -6.00 -6.18
CA ALA A 43 -27.80 -5.47 -5.47
C ALA A 43 -27.98 -5.53 -3.94
N GLU A 44 -29.19 -5.23 -3.44
CA GLU A 44 -29.52 -5.29 -2.01
C GLU A 44 -29.38 -6.72 -1.43
N GLU A 45 -29.72 -7.77 -2.19
CA GLU A 45 -29.50 -9.15 -1.75
C GLU A 45 -28.02 -9.49 -1.57
N HIS A 46 -27.16 -9.02 -2.48
CA HIS A 46 -25.72 -9.16 -2.36
C HIS A 46 -25.18 -8.36 -1.17
N LEU A 47 -25.64 -7.13 -0.96
CA LEU A 47 -25.25 -6.31 0.20
C LEU A 47 -25.64 -6.99 1.53
N LYS A 48 -26.85 -7.57 1.62
CA LYS A 48 -27.27 -8.34 2.80
C LYS A 48 -26.42 -9.60 2.99
N ALA A 49 -25.98 -10.24 1.91
CA ALA A 49 -25.07 -11.39 2.01
C ALA A 49 -23.68 -10.98 2.49
N LEU A 50 -23.13 -9.87 1.99
CA LEU A 50 -21.86 -9.29 2.44
C LEU A 50 -21.94 -8.87 3.92
N ALA A 51 -23.02 -8.20 4.33
CA ALA A 51 -23.23 -7.81 5.72
C ALA A 51 -23.33 -9.01 6.66
N ARG A 52 -24.05 -10.07 6.27
CA ARG A 52 -24.10 -11.34 7.03
C ARG A 52 -22.74 -12.04 7.13
N LYS A 53 -21.83 -11.78 6.19
CA LYS A 53 -20.46 -12.31 6.21
C LYS A 53 -19.49 -11.43 6.99
N GLY A 54 -19.93 -10.25 7.45
CA GLY A 54 -19.14 -9.37 8.31
C GLY A 54 -18.17 -8.45 7.56
N VAL A 55 -18.20 -8.42 6.22
CA VAL A 55 -17.26 -7.60 5.42
C VAL A 55 -17.76 -6.18 5.15
N ILE A 56 -19.05 -5.92 5.40
CA ILE A 56 -19.64 -4.58 5.32
C ILE A 56 -20.69 -4.39 6.42
N GLU A 57 -20.98 -3.14 6.75
CA GLU A 57 -22.12 -2.72 7.54
C GLU A 57 -23.08 -1.92 6.64
N VAL A 58 -24.37 -2.24 6.71
CA VAL A 58 -25.42 -1.52 5.98
C VAL A 58 -26.23 -0.68 6.97
N VAL A 59 -26.08 0.64 6.87
CA VAL A 59 -26.82 1.62 7.66
C VAL A 59 -28.18 1.85 7.00
N SER A 60 -29.25 1.51 7.73
CA SER A 60 -30.63 1.68 7.28
C SER A 60 -31.01 3.17 7.25
N GLY A 61 -31.83 3.57 6.27
CA GLY A 61 -32.32 4.95 6.14
C GLY A 61 -31.37 5.92 5.42
N ALA A 62 -30.16 5.49 5.05
CA ALA A 62 -29.21 6.30 4.27
C ALA A 62 -29.05 5.76 2.83
N SER A 63 -29.17 6.65 1.84
CA SER A 63 -28.99 6.33 0.41
C SER A 63 -27.63 5.68 0.12
N ARG A 64 -26.58 6.22 0.78
CA ARG A 64 -25.18 5.77 0.76
C ARG A 64 -24.76 5.13 2.09
N GLY A 65 -25.68 4.43 2.75
CA GLY A 65 -25.46 3.79 4.05
C GLY A 65 -24.69 2.47 3.95
N ILE A 66 -23.49 2.47 3.37
CA ILE A 66 -22.63 1.28 3.29
C ILE A 66 -21.28 1.65 3.89
N ARG A 67 -20.83 0.90 4.90
CA ARG A 67 -19.47 1.01 5.41
C ARG A 67 -18.74 -0.29 5.16
N LEU A 68 -17.51 -0.21 4.67
CA LEU A 68 -16.64 -1.38 4.69
C LEU A 68 -16.27 -1.63 6.14
N LEU A 69 -16.59 -2.83 6.62
CA LEU A 69 -15.97 -3.35 7.81
C LEU A 69 -14.68 -3.93 7.26
N MET A 70 -13.58 -3.20 7.38
CA MET A 70 -12.29 -3.63 6.86
C MET A 70 -12.08 -5.09 7.27
N GLU A 71 -12.18 -6.01 6.32
CA GLU A 71 -11.16 -7.05 6.27
C GLU A 71 -9.90 -6.27 5.90
N GLU A 72 -9.19 -5.77 6.92
CA GLU A 72 -7.75 -5.80 6.83
C GLU A 72 -7.46 -7.21 6.33
N GLU A 73 -6.89 -7.37 5.15
CA GLU A 73 -6.11 -8.57 4.88
C GLU A 73 -5.10 -8.61 6.03
N GLU A 74 -5.41 -9.38 7.09
CA GLU A 74 -4.82 -9.16 8.41
C GLU A 74 -3.30 -9.04 8.31
N GLY A 75 -2.77 -7.88 8.70
CA GLY A 75 -1.35 -7.58 8.68
C GLY A 75 -0.90 -6.63 7.57
N LEU A 76 0.39 -6.64 7.30
CA LEU A 76 1.05 -5.69 6.39
C LEU A 76 1.18 -6.29 4.98
N PRO A 77 0.79 -5.57 3.92
CA PRO A 77 1.02 -6.00 2.54
C PRO A 77 2.52 -6.01 2.24
N LEU A 78 3.01 -7.09 1.62
CA LEU A 78 4.38 -7.16 1.10
C LEU A 78 4.43 -6.71 -0.35
N VAL A 79 5.13 -5.61 -0.59
CA VAL A 79 5.48 -5.10 -1.91
C VAL A 79 6.78 -5.76 -2.39
N GLY A 80 6.69 -6.42 -3.54
CA GLY A 80 7.81 -7.02 -4.24
C GLY A 80 8.46 -6.10 -5.26
N ARG A 81 8.67 -6.62 -6.47
CA ARG A 81 9.17 -5.83 -7.61
C ARG A 81 8.12 -4.83 -8.08
N VAL A 82 8.56 -3.59 -8.25
CA VAL A 82 7.73 -2.47 -8.69
C VAL A 82 7.96 -2.24 -10.17
N ALA A 83 6.89 -2.24 -10.97
CA ALA A 83 6.96 -1.90 -12.38
C ALA A 83 7.03 -0.38 -12.59
N ALA A 84 7.63 0.02 -13.70
CA ALA A 84 7.67 1.41 -14.15
C ALA A 84 6.25 1.97 -14.39
N GLY A 85 6.03 3.24 -14.05
CA GLY A 85 4.76 3.95 -14.24
C GLY A 85 3.62 3.57 -13.29
N GLU A 86 3.76 2.52 -12.49
CA GLU A 86 2.70 1.98 -11.65
C GLU A 86 2.87 2.37 -10.17
N PRO A 87 1.77 2.66 -9.44
CA PRO A 87 1.82 2.96 -8.01
C PRO A 87 2.53 1.87 -7.20
N LEU A 88 3.25 2.25 -6.14
CA LEU A 88 3.98 1.29 -5.30
C LEU A 88 3.06 0.17 -4.76
N LEU A 89 1.86 0.55 -4.31
CA LEU A 89 0.84 -0.35 -3.74
C LEU A 89 -0.18 -0.86 -4.77
N ALA A 90 0.17 -0.89 -6.07
CA ALA A 90 -0.68 -1.55 -7.06
C ALA A 90 -0.82 -3.04 -6.74
N GLN A 91 -2.00 -3.63 -6.96
CA GLN A 91 -2.28 -5.03 -6.61
C GLN A 91 -1.26 -6.01 -7.22
N GLN A 92 -0.76 -5.75 -8.42
CA GLN A 92 0.26 -6.57 -9.09
C GLN A 92 1.63 -6.61 -8.40
N HIS A 93 1.94 -5.64 -7.54
CA HIS A 93 3.19 -5.60 -6.78
C HIS A 93 3.06 -6.29 -5.42
N ILE A 94 1.85 -6.62 -4.99
CA ILE A 94 1.61 -7.27 -3.69
C ILE A 94 1.90 -8.76 -3.83
N GLU A 95 2.98 -9.23 -3.20
CA GLU A 95 3.37 -10.65 -3.17
C GLU A 95 2.58 -11.45 -2.11
N GLY A 96 1.97 -10.76 -1.14
CA GLY A 96 1.18 -11.37 -0.07
C GLY A 96 0.96 -10.43 1.11
N HIS A 97 0.45 -10.97 2.21
CA HIS A 97 0.21 -10.25 3.46
C HIS A 97 0.87 -11.00 4.62
N TYR A 98 1.59 -10.28 5.47
CA TYR A 98 2.22 -10.81 6.68
C TYR A 98 1.47 -10.36 7.91
N LYS A 99 1.04 -11.31 8.75
CA LYS A 99 0.42 -11.03 10.06
C LYS A 99 1.45 -10.50 11.05
N VAL A 100 1.79 -9.22 10.87
CA VAL A 100 2.67 -8.44 11.73
C VAL A 100 1.83 -7.29 12.26
N ASP A 101 1.87 -7.09 13.57
CA ASP A 101 1.20 -5.94 14.19
C ASP A 101 1.90 -4.64 13.73
N PRO A 102 1.18 -3.74 13.02
CA PRO A 102 1.74 -2.46 12.56
C PRO A 102 2.29 -1.58 13.70
N GLY A 103 1.76 -1.73 14.92
CA GLY A 103 2.14 -0.99 16.12
C GLY A 103 3.48 -1.41 16.72
N LEU A 104 4.12 -2.47 16.21
CA LEU A 104 5.49 -2.82 16.58
C LEU A 104 6.52 -1.77 16.11
N PHE A 105 6.13 -0.92 15.15
CA PHE A 105 6.95 0.15 14.60
C PHE A 105 6.40 1.52 15.00
N HIS A 106 7.28 2.52 15.05
CA HIS A 106 6.88 3.90 15.32
C HIS A 106 7.57 4.90 14.35
N PRO A 107 6.79 5.64 13.53
CA PRO A 107 5.35 5.50 13.28
C PRO A 107 4.94 4.09 12.81
N SER A 108 3.64 3.78 12.88
CA SER A 108 3.13 2.47 12.46
C SER A 108 3.46 2.19 11.00
N ALA A 109 3.79 0.94 10.69
CA ALA A 109 4.05 0.54 9.32
C ALA A 109 2.73 0.42 8.53
N ASP A 110 2.75 0.82 7.26
CA ASP A 110 1.61 0.71 6.36
C ASP A 110 1.81 -0.44 5.35
N PHE A 111 3.06 -0.78 5.05
CA PHE A 111 3.43 -1.90 4.18
C PHE A 111 4.85 -2.40 4.46
N LEU A 112 5.16 -3.58 3.95
CA LEU A 112 6.51 -4.13 3.88
C LEU A 112 7.04 -3.99 2.45
N LEU A 113 8.32 -3.67 2.29
CA LEU A 113 9.00 -3.63 0.99
C LEU A 113 10.17 -4.60 1.01
N ARG A 114 10.25 -5.49 0.01
CA ARG A 114 11.41 -6.37 -0.15
C ARG A 114 12.63 -5.56 -0.61
N VAL A 115 13.69 -5.57 0.19
CA VAL A 115 14.95 -4.91 -0.14
C VAL A 115 15.69 -5.70 -1.21
N SER A 116 16.20 -4.98 -2.22
CA SER A 116 17.07 -5.51 -3.27
C SER A 116 18.44 -4.84 -3.20
N GLY A 117 19.49 -5.65 -3.04
CA GLY A 117 20.88 -5.22 -2.98
C GLY A 117 21.35 -4.77 -1.59
N MET A 118 22.64 -4.39 -1.53
CA MET A 118 23.39 -4.17 -0.28
C MET A 118 23.69 -2.70 0.02
N SER A 119 22.99 -1.76 -0.63
CA SER A 119 23.32 -0.32 -0.54
C SER A 119 23.15 0.29 0.85
N MET A 120 22.48 -0.39 1.78
CA MET A 120 22.21 0.06 3.14
C MET A 120 22.83 -0.86 4.21
N ARG A 121 23.84 -1.65 3.83
CA ARG A 121 24.46 -2.71 4.64
C ARG A 121 24.98 -2.23 5.99
N ASP A 122 25.64 -1.08 6.03
CA ASP A 122 26.40 -0.63 7.20
C ASP A 122 25.48 -0.22 8.38
N ILE A 123 24.17 -0.01 8.11
CA ILE A 123 23.13 0.17 9.14
C ILE A 123 22.27 -1.08 9.35
N GLY A 124 22.69 -2.23 8.80
CA GLY A 124 22.06 -3.52 9.05
C GLY A 124 20.84 -3.84 8.17
N ILE A 125 20.61 -3.10 7.09
CA ILE A 125 19.60 -3.42 6.07
C ILE A 125 20.30 -4.20 4.95
N LEU A 126 19.94 -5.46 4.78
CA LEU A 126 20.59 -6.41 3.87
C LEU A 126 19.65 -6.78 2.72
N ASP A 127 20.24 -7.37 1.67
CA ASP A 127 19.48 -7.95 0.57
C ASP A 127 18.48 -9.00 1.07
N GLY A 128 17.25 -8.95 0.56
CA GLY A 128 16.17 -9.86 0.95
C GLY A 128 15.38 -9.45 2.19
N ASP A 129 15.85 -8.46 2.97
CA ASP A 129 15.11 -7.96 4.13
C ASP A 129 13.71 -7.43 3.76
N LEU A 130 12.78 -7.53 4.71
CA LEU A 130 11.47 -6.88 4.62
C LEU A 130 11.54 -5.55 5.38
N LEU A 131 11.64 -4.46 4.65
CA LEU A 131 11.64 -3.12 5.21
C LEU A 131 10.21 -2.72 5.59
N ALA A 132 9.98 -2.40 6.87
CA ALA A 132 8.71 -1.83 7.30
C ALA A 132 8.67 -0.33 6.99
N VAL A 133 7.64 0.11 6.27
CA VAL A 133 7.54 1.46 5.74
C VAL A 133 6.25 2.13 6.21
N HIS A 134 6.40 3.33 6.77
CA HIS A 134 5.29 4.24 7.04
C HIS A 134 5.07 5.13 5.81
N LYS A 135 3.87 5.10 5.23
CA LYS A 135 3.50 5.87 4.04
C LYS A 135 3.33 7.34 4.39
N THR A 136 4.33 8.13 4.06
CA THR A 136 4.33 9.58 4.28
C THR A 136 5.27 10.28 3.30
N GLN A 137 4.99 11.54 2.99
CA GLN A 137 5.92 12.43 2.29
C GLN A 137 6.59 13.43 3.24
N ASP A 138 6.13 13.52 4.49
CA ASP A 138 6.71 14.39 5.51
C ASP A 138 7.93 13.71 6.14
N VAL A 139 9.10 13.95 5.54
CA VAL A 139 10.38 13.39 5.93
C VAL A 139 11.44 14.48 6.07
N ARG A 140 12.44 14.20 6.89
CA ARG A 140 13.52 15.11 7.28
C ARG A 140 14.87 14.58 6.80
N ASN A 141 15.83 15.50 6.63
CA ASN A 141 17.21 15.13 6.34
C ASN A 141 17.75 14.17 7.39
N GLY A 142 18.51 13.19 6.92
CA GLY A 142 19.08 12.12 7.73
C GLY A 142 18.15 10.93 7.95
N GLN A 143 16.86 10.97 7.56
CA GLN A 143 16.00 9.79 7.64
C GLN A 143 16.23 8.83 6.47
N VAL A 144 16.03 7.52 6.72
CA VAL A 144 16.04 6.50 5.66
C VAL A 144 14.65 6.46 5.04
N VAL A 145 14.59 6.64 3.73
CA VAL A 145 13.34 6.78 2.98
C VAL A 145 13.26 5.76 1.85
N VAL A 146 12.04 5.39 1.49
CA VAL A 146 11.73 4.80 0.19
C VAL A 146 11.41 5.96 -0.74
N ALA A 147 12.21 6.09 -1.79
CA ALA A 147 12.06 7.14 -2.79
C ALA A 147 11.92 6.52 -4.18
N ARG A 148 11.16 7.19 -5.04
CA ARG A 148 11.06 6.90 -6.46
C ARG A 148 11.74 8.02 -7.25
N ILE A 149 12.67 7.64 -8.13
CA ILE A 149 13.31 8.52 -9.10
C ILE A 149 12.90 8.04 -10.48
N GLU A 150 12.16 8.88 -11.23
CA GLU A 150 11.44 8.45 -12.42
C GLU A 150 10.59 7.20 -12.13
N ASP A 151 11.04 6.02 -12.57
CA ASP A 151 10.37 4.74 -12.40
C ASP A 151 11.10 3.79 -11.42
N GLU A 152 12.27 4.17 -10.93
CA GLU A 152 13.10 3.33 -10.07
C GLU A 152 12.84 3.62 -8.58
N VAL A 153 12.51 2.58 -7.82
CA VAL A 153 12.31 2.64 -6.36
C VAL A 153 13.61 2.28 -5.65
N THR A 154 14.03 3.11 -4.71
CA THR A 154 15.27 2.91 -3.95
C THR A 154 15.11 3.23 -2.47
N VAL A 155 15.91 2.57 -1.64
CA VAL A 155 16.00 2.82 -0.19
C VAL A 155 17.33 3.49 0.09
N LYS A 156 17.30 4.72 0.60
CA LYS A 156 18.49 5.55 0.85
C LYS A 156 18.28 6.52 2.02
N ARG A 157 19.37 7.05 2.57
CA ARG A 157 19.29 8.16 3.53
C ARG A 157 19.10 9.48 2.78
N LEU A 158 18.08 10.24 3.15
CA LEU A 158 17.72 11.49 2.50
C LEU A 158 18.64 12.64 2.95
N LYS A 159 19.16 13.41 1.98
CA LYS A 159 19.80 14.70 2.22
C LYS A 159 19.36 15.70 1.14
N LYS A 160 18.40 16.55 1.47
CA LYS A 160 17.87 17.59 0.61
C LYS A 160 18.54 18.93 0.88
N GLN A 161 18.97 19.60 -0.20
CA GLN A 161 19.58 20.94 -0.20
C GLN A 161 18.96 21.78 -1.33
N GLY A 162 17.91 22.54 -1.01
CA GLY A 162 17.17 23.32 -2.00
C GLY A 162 16.51 22.42 -3.06
N ASN A 163 16.93 22.58 -4.32
CA ASN A 163 16.44 21.79 -5.46
C ASN A 163 17.26 20.53 -5.73
N ILE A 164 18.30 20.26 -4.95
CA ILE A 164 19.12 19.05 -5.07
C ILE A 164 18.75 18.10 -3.94
N VAL A 165 18.49 16.85 -4.29
CA VAL A 165 18.34 15.75 -3.33
C VAL A 165 19.50 14.79 -3.53
N GLU A 166 20.26 14.56 -2.47
CA GLU A 166 21.25 13.49 -2.40
C GLU A 166 20.60 12.30 -1.66
N LEU A 167 20.59 11.14 -2.30
CA LEU A 167 20.20 9.88 -1.71
C LEU A 167 21.47 9.08 -1.37
N LEU A 168 21.81 9.06 -0.10
CA LEU A 168 23.07 8.52 0.39
C LEU A 168 22.93 7.02 0.69
N PRO A 169 23.83 6.17 0.18
CA PRO A 169 23.93 4.80 0.64
C PRO A 169 24.58 4.73 2.03
N GLU A 170 24.35 3.63 2.72
CA GLU A 170 25.10 3.21 3.91
C GLU A 170 25.92 1.98 3.53
N ASN A 171 26.80 2.16 2.54
CA ASN A 171 27.76 1.17 2.06
C ASN A 171 28.84 1.88 1.22
N SER A 172 30.12 1.74 1.61
CA SER A 172 31.27 2.37 0.93
C SER A 172 31.46 1.97 -0.54
N GLU A 173 30.88 0.85 -0.96
CA GLU A 173 30.96 0.36 -2.35
C GLU A 173 29.98 1.10 -3.29
N PHE A 174 29.06 1.90 -2.73
CA PHE A 174 28.04 2.62 -3.48
C PHE A 174 28.27 4.13 -3.43
N GLN A 175 27.95 4.82 -4.52
CA GLN A 175 28.02 6.28 -4.59
C GLN A 175 26.66 6.90 -4.28
N PRO A 176 26.62 8.12 -3.70
CA PRO A 176 25.40 8.92 -3.60
C PRO A 176 24.70 9.09 -4.95
N ILE A 177 23.37 8.96 -4.95
CA ILE A 177 22.55 9.33 -6.12
C ILE A 177 22.15 10.80 -5.97
N VAL A 178 22.44 11.61 -6.97
CA VAL A 178 22.12 13.04 -6.99
C VAL A 178 20.96 13.29 -7.92
N VAL A 179 19.88 13.83 -7.37
CA VAL A 179 18.63 14.12 -8.09
C VAL A 179 18.44 15.63 -8.15
N ASP A 180 18.31 16.15 -9.37
CA ASP A 180 17.93 17.55 -9.60
C ASP A 180 16.43 17.64 -9.79
N LEU A 181 15.74 18.20 -8.78
CA LEU A 181 14.28 18.33 -8.74
C LEU A 181 13.71 19.22 -9.84
N LYS A 182 14.55 19.96 -10.59
CA LYS A 182 14.12 20.74 -11.75
C LYS A 182 13.99 19.91 -13.02
N HIS A 183 14.71 18.78 -13.10
CA HIS A 183 14.88 18.01 -14.33
C HIS A 183 14.44 16.55 -14.19
N GLN A 184 14.28 16.05 -12.97
CA GLN A 184 13.95 14.66 -12.68
C GLN A 184 12.71 14.58 -11.80
N ASN A 185 11.85 13.59 -12.08
CA ASN A 185 10.72 13.28 -11.23
C ASN A 185 11.19 12.56 -9.97
N PHE A 186 10.79 13.07 -8.81
CA PHE A 186 11.18 12.54 -7.51
C PHE A 186 9.98 12.52 -6.56
N THR A 187 9.73 11.36 -5.97
CA THR A 187 8.64 11.18 -5.01
C THR A 187 9.14 10.41 -3.80
N ILE A 188 8.77 10.85 -2.60
CA ILE A 188 8.92 10.04 -1.39
C ILE A 188 7.70 9.13 -1.28
N GLU A 189 7.95 7.83 -1.18
CA GLU A 189 6.90 6.81 -1.02
C GLU A 189 6.66 6.50 0.47
N GLY A 190 7.69 6.65 1.30
CA GLY A 190 7.54 6.49 2.74
C GLY A 190 8.84 6.57 3.54
N LEU A 191 8.68 6.51 4.86
CA LEU A 191 9.73 6.48 5.85
C LEU A 191 10.00 5.03 6.28
N ALA A 192 11.26 4.60 6.30
CA ALA A 192 11.63 3.32 6.89
C ALA A 192 11.49 3.39 8.43
N VAL A 193 10.68 2.50 9.00
CA VAL A 193 10.36 2.46 10.45
C VAL A 193 10.81 1.18 11.15
N GLY A 194 11.32 0.21 10.40
CA GLY A 194 11.92 -0.99 10.96
C GLY A 194 12.29 -2.01 9.88
N VAL A 195 12.85 -3.13 10.33
CA VAL A 195 13.28 -4.23 9.46
C VAL A 195 12.81 -5.53 10.07
N ILE A 196 12.27 -6.41 9.22
CA ILE A 196 12.00 -7.80 9.54
C ILE A 196 12.90 -8.64 8.66
N ARG A 197 13.72 -9.49 9.28
CA ARG A 197 14.54 -10.47 8.59
C ARG A 197 14.01 -11.86 8.96
N ASN A 198 13.31 -12.49 8.02
CA ASN A 198 12.98 -13.90 8.12
C ASN A 198 14.19 -14.73 7.69
N GLY A 199 14.46 -15.79 8.43
CA GLY A 199 15.52 -16.75 8.10
C GLY A 199 15.09 -17.72 7.00
N ASP A 200 14.44 -17.24 5.93
CA ASP A 200 14.22 -18.08 4.75
C ASP A 200 15.56 -18.20 4.01
N TRP A 201 16.43 -19.04 4.59
CA TRP A 201 17.56 -19.63 3.93
C TRP A 201 17.00 -20.72 3.01
N LEU A 202 16.76 -20.42 1.73
CA LEU A 202 16.85 -21.29 0.54
C LEU A 202 16.13 -20.69 -0.67
#